data_AF-K2CF31-F1
#
_entry.id   AF-K2CF31-F1
#
_cell.length_a   1.000
_cell.length_b   1.000
_cell.length_c   1.000
_cell.angle_alpha   90.00
_cell.angle_beta   90.00
_cell.angle_gamma   90.00
#
_symmetry.space_group_name_H-M   'P 1'
#
loop_
_entity.id
_entity.type
_entity.pdbx_description
1 polymer ?
#
loop_
_entity_poly.entity_id
_entity_poly.type
_entity_poly.pdbx_seq_one_letter_code
_entity_poly.pdbx_strand_id
1 'polypeptide(L)'
;MKTSFTHKALLAAVLLFILSAAGAAEISKDEYNRLRQVEKTLLQQICDMEAELKASKALEKYKKSYLAAVPATAPKPVSDSEMAKILAGARYVMLGDEHTTNQSQINTANVLRMMCAAKEPVTLVIEWVDMSFQKEVDAFLAGRLALKELQSKISFDKLWGFSWASYSKILSTAKQLKTPILLVERLKGNHSLADRDSFITSTIVAHA
;
A
#
# COMPACT_ATOMS: atom_id res chain seq x y z
N MET A 1 -39.20 30.77 11.98
CA MET A 1 -39.95 29.52 11.73
C MET A 1 -38.94 28.40 11.54
N LYS A 2 -38.95 27.42 12.45
CA LYS A 2 -38.15 26.19 12.37
C LYS A 2 -38.87 25.21 11.44
N THR A 3 -38.14 24.61 10.50
CA THR A 3 -38.37 23.26 9.95
C THR A 3 -37.09 22.85 9.20
N SER A 4 -36.10 22.28 9.89
CA SER A 4 -35.85 20.83 9.92
C SER A 4 -35.53 20.23 8.54
N PHE A 5 -34.31 20.47 8.04
CA PHE A 5 -33.72 19.62 7.00
C PHE A 5 -33.35 18.27 7.64
N THR A 6 -34.20 17.28 7.40
CA THR A 6 -33.91 15.90 7.80
C THR A 6 -32.90 15.34 6.81
N HIS A 7 -31.61 15.40 7.16
CA HIS A 7 -30.62 14.52 6.56
C HIS A 7 -30.99 13.09 6.93
N LYS A 8 -31.77 12.42 6.08
CA LYS A 8 -31.73 10.97 6.01
C LYS A 8 -30.36 10.62 5.45
N ALA A 9 -29.38 10.50 6.36
CA ALA A 9 -28.16 9.79 6.13
C ALA A 9 -28.56 8.40 5.61
N LEU A 10 -28.46 8.22 4.29
CA LEU A 10 -28.44 6.89 3.72
C LEU A 10 -27.09 6.31 4.13
N LEU A 11 -27.04 5.72 5.33
CA LEU A 11 -26.00 4.78 5.70
C LEU A 11 -26.13 3.62 4.70
N ALA A 12 -25.46 3.74 3.56
CA ALA A 12 -25.11 2.58 2.77
C ALA A 12 -24.07 1.83 3.61
N ALA A 13 -24.55 0.89 4.42
CA ALA A 13 -23.72 -0.07 5.11
C ALA A 13 -23.03 -0.92 4.04
N VAL A 14 -21.85 -0.47 3.59
CA VAL A 14 -20.95 -1.31 2.81
C VAL A 14 -20.33 -2.30 3.80
N LEU A 15 -21.01 -3.42 4.02
CA LEU A 15 -20.44 -4.60 4.64
C LEU A 15 -19.39 -5.17 3.67
N LEU A 16 -18.19 -4.62 3.72
CA LEU A 16 -16.98 -5.21 3.18
C LEU A 16 -16.62 -6.40 4.07
N PHE A 17 -17.18 -7.56 3.76
CA PHE A 17 -16.65 -8.83 4.27
C PHE A 17 -15.29 -9.05 3.63
N ILE A 18 -14.23 -8.69 4.36
CA ILE A 18 -12.86 -9.09 4.04
C ILE A 18 -12.79 -10.60 4.33
N LEU A 19 -12.97 -11.43 3.30
CA LEU A 19 -12.64 -12.84 3.44
C LEU A 19 -11.12 -13.00 3.46
N SER A 20 -10.65 -13.34 4.64
CA SER A 20 -9.33 -13.89 4.91
C SER A 20 -9.16 -15.29 4.30
N ALA A 21 -7.98 -15.51 3.70
CA ALA A 21 -7.27 -16.78 3.59
C ALA A 21 -7.91 -17.91 2.75
N ALA A 22 -7.44 -18.03 1.51
CA ALA A 22 -7.02 -19.30 0.91
C ALA A 22 -6.13 -18.96 -0.31
N GLY A 23 -5.01 -19.67 -0.46
CA GLY A 23 -4.08 -19.46 -1.59
C GLY A 23 -4.78 -19.57 -2.94
N ALA A 24 -4.21 -18.89 -3.94
CA ALA A 24 -4.64 -18.80 -5.35
C ALA A 24 -5.69 -19.82 -5.80
N ALA A 25 -6.94 -19.66 -5.35
CA ALA A 25 -8.08 -20.37 -5.89
C ALA A 25 -8.53 -19.56 -7.09
N GLU A 26 -8.66 -20.22 -8.25
CA GLU A 26 -9.25 -19.59 -9.43
C GLU A 26 -10.56 -18.91 -9.04
N ILE A 27 -10.66 -17.62 -9.28
CA ILE A 27 -11.87 -16.85 -9.01
C ILE A 27 -12.99 -17.50 -9.82
N SER A 28 -14.06 -17.94 -9.16
CA SER A 28 -15.18 -18.58 -9.85
C SER A 28 -15.79 -17.59 -10.84
N LYS A 29 -16.39 -18.11 -11.92
CA LYS A 29 -17.08 -17.27 -12.91
C LYS A 29 -18.13 -16.35 -12.27
N ASP A 30 -18.82 -16.84 -11.24
CA ASP A 30 -19.83 -16.08 -10.50
C ASP A 30 -19.20 -14.95 -9.69
N GLU A 31 -18.06 -15.22 -9.03
CA GLU A 31 -17.32 -14.19 -8.30
C GLU A 31 -16.74 -13.14 -9.25
N TYR A 32 -16.22 -13.55 -10.41
CA TYR A 32 -15.79 -12.61 -11.45
C TYR A 32 -16.94 -11.71 -11.93
N ASN A 33 -18.11 -12.30 -12.21
CA ASN A 33 -19.30 -11.53 -12.61
C ASN A 33 -19.77 -10.56 -11.52
N ARG A 34 -19.74 -11.00 -10.26
CA ARG A 34 -20.05 -10.15 -9.10
C ARG A 34 -19.10 -8.97 -9.01
N LEU A 35 -17.79 -9.20 -9.11
CA LEU A 35 -16.77 -8.15 -9.10
C LEU A 35 -16.97 -7.15 -10.24
N ARG A 36 -17.29 -7.62 -11.46
CA ARG A 36 -17.64 -6.75 -12.60
C ARG A 36 -18.89 -5.91 -12.35
N GLN A 37 -19.88 -6.45 -11.64
CA GLN A 37 -21.07 -5.68 -11.27
C GLN A 37 -20.75 -4.62 -10.21
N VAL A 38 -19.90 -4.95 -9.23
CA VAL A 38 -19.42 -3.99 -8.22
C VAL A 38 -18.66 -2.85 -8.90
N GLU A 39 -17.73 -3.16 -9.81
CA GLU A 39 -16.98 -2.17 -10.59
C GLU A 39 -17.92 -1.21 -11.34
N LYS A 40 -18.93 -1.73 -12.05
CA LYS A 40 -19.93 -0.91 -12.74
C LYS A 40 -20.68 0.03 -11.78
N THR A 41 -21.10 -0.49 -10.62
CA THR A 41 -21.81 0.32 -9.62
C THR A 41 -20.93 1.42 -9.07
N LEU A 42 -19.66 1.12 -8.75
CA LEU A 42 -18.70 2.12 -8.27
C LEU A 42 -18.43 3.20 -9.32
N LEU A 43 -18.24 2.81 -10.59
CA LEU A 43 -18.08 3.75 -11.69
C LEU A 43 -19.31 4.65 -11.85
N GLN A 44 -20.52 4.11 -11.71
CA GLN A 44 -21.74 4.92 -11.75
C GLN A 44 -21.79 5.91 -10.59
N GLN A 45 -21.48 5.48 -9.37
CA GLN A 45 -21.43 6.37 -8.20
C GLN A 45 -20.39 7.48 -8.35
N ILE A 46 -19.21 7.17 -8.93
CA ILE A 46 -18.20 8.17 -9.25
C ILE A 46 -18.75 9.17 -10.27
N CYS A 47 -19.41 8.71 -11.34
CA CYS A 47 -20.04 9.60 -12.32
C CYS A 47 -21.10 10.51 -11.69
N ASP A 48 -21.94 9.97 -10.82
CA ASP A 48 -22.99 10.72 -10.13
C ASP A 48 -22.37 11.79 -9.20
N MET A 49 -21.34 11.42 -8.43
CA MET A 49 -20.58 12.37 -7.61
C MET A 49 -19.90 13.45 -8.44
N GLU A 50 -19.29 13.10 -9.58
CA GLU A 50 -18.65 14.04 -10.49
C GLU A 50 -19.66 14.98 -11.17
N ALA A 51 -20.90 14.54 -11.37
CA ALA A 51 -21.98 15.39 -11.89
C ALA A 51 -22.45 16.43 -10.86
N GLU A 52 -22.43 16.08 -9.58
CA GLU A 52 -22.79 16.97 -8.47
C GLU A 52 -21.64 17.89 -8.03
N LEU A 53 -20.40 17.50 -8.30
CA LEU A 53 -19.19 18.23 -7.92
C LEU A 53 -18.57 18.96 -9.11
N LYS A 54 -18.44 20.29 -9.03
CA LYS A 54 -17.63 21.03 -10.00
C LYS A 54 -16.15 20.67 -9.80
N ALA A 55 -15.63 19.76 -10.62
CA ALA A 55 -14.24 19.34 -10.59
C ALA A 55 -13.30 20.55 -10.74
N SER A 56 -12.26 20.60 -9.91
CA SER A 56 -11.23 21.61 -10.03
C SER A 56 -10.35 21.32 -11.25
N LYS A 57 -9.72 22.35 -11.84
CA LYS A 57 -8.74 22.16 -12.93
C LYS A 57 -7.59 21.23 -12.52
N ALA A 58 -7.25 21.21 -11.24
CA ALA A 58 -6.22 20.32 -10.70
C ALA A 58 -6.67 18.86 -10.71
N LEU A 59 -7.92 18.60 -10.30
CA LEU A 59 -8.51 17.25 -10.32
C LEU A 59 -8.62 16.71 -11.75
N GLU A 60 -9.05 17.54 -12.70
CA GLU A 60 -9.11 17.15 -14.12
C GLU A 60 -7.74 16.79 -14.69
N LYS A 61 -6.72 17.60 -14.38
CA LYS A 61 -5.33 17.32 -14.80
C LYS A 61 -4.83 16.00 -14.20
N TYR A 62 -5.13 15.76 -12.93
CA TYR A 62 -4.79 14.51 -12.25
C TYR A 62 -5.49 13.31 -12.89
N LYS A 63 -6.82 13.37 -13.07
CA LYS A 63 -7.62 12.31 -13.69
C LYS A 63 -7.11 11.95 -15.09
N LYS A 64 -6.83 12.96 -15.93
CA LYS A 64 -6.24 12.75 -17.25
C LYS A 64 -4.89 12.03 -17.17
N SER A 65 -4.04 12.43 -16.24
CA SER A 65 -2.70 11.82 -16.06
C SER A 65 -2.80 10.38 -15.54
N TYR A 66 -3.71 10.14 -14.59
CA TYR A 66 -4.01 8.82 -14.04
C TYR A 66 -4.51 7.86 -15.13
N LEU A 67 -5.55 8.25 -15.87
CA LEU A 67 -6.12 7.40 -16.93
C LEU A 67 -5.12 7.12 -18.06
N ALA A 68 -4.23 8.06 -18.36
CA ALA A 68 -3.15 7.85 -19.32
C ALA A 68 -2.08 6.86 -18.83
N ALA A 69 -1.93 6.67 -17.51
CA ALA A 69 -1.00 5.72 -16.91
C ALA A 69 -1.59 4.31 -16.73
N VAL A 70 -2.92 4.17 -16.75
CA VAL A 70 -3.58 2.87 -16.67
C VAL A 70 -3.39 2.13 -18.01
N PRO A 71 -2.84 0.90 -18.01
CA PRO A 71 -2.69 0.12 -19.22
C PRO A 71 -4.04 -0.11 -19.92
N ALA A 72 -4.09 0.09 -21.24
CA ALA A 72 -5.30 -0.13 -22.03
C ALA A 72 -5.72 -1.62 -22.10
N THR A 73 -4.79 -2.52 -21.81
CA THR A 73 -5.00 -3.96 -21.80
C THR A 73 -4.91 -4.51 -20.39
N ALA A 74 -5.78 -5.46 -20.06
CA ALA A 74 -5.71 -6.17 -18.80
C ALA A 74 -4.33 -6.84 -18.62
N PRO A 75 -3.77 -6.82 -17.40
CA PRO A 75 -2.53 -7.54 -17.11
C PRO A 75 -2.72 -9.03 -17.33
N LYS A 76 -1.69 -9.70 -17.87
CA LYS A 76 -1.68 -11.16 -17.97
C LYS A 76 -1.20 -11.74 -16.63
N PRO A 77 -1.91 -12.72 -16.05
CA PRO A 77 -1.42 -13.40 -14.88
C PRO A 77 -0.13 -14.16 -15.23
N VAL A 78 0.80 -14.18 -14.28
CA VAL A 78 2.04 -14.96 -14.35
C VAL A 78 2.10 -15.89 -13.16
N SER A 79 2.78 -17.02 -13.29
CA SER A 79 3.03 -17.92 -12.17
C SER A 79 4.03 -17.33 -11.17
N ASP A 80 4.03 -17.82 -9.94
CA ASP A 80 5.01 -17.42 -8.91
C ASP A 80 6.47 -17.64 -9.38
N SER A 81 6.73 -18.68 -10.17
CA SER A 81 8.07 -18.95 -10.72
C SER A 81 8.48 -17.92 -11.75
N GLU A 82 7.56 -17.49 -12.62
CA GLU A 82 7.81 -16.43 -13.59
C GLU A 82 7.98 -15.08 -12.89
N MET A 83 7.14 -14.78 -11.89
CA MET A 83 7.29 -13.59 -11.07
C MET A 83 8.65 -13.55 -10.38
N ALA A 84 9.09 -14.65 -9.76
CA ALA A 84 10.40 -14.73 -9.11
C ALA A 84 11.55 -14.47 -10.11
N LYS A 85 11.46 -14.98 -11.35
CA LYS A 85 12.46 -14.71 -12.40
C LYS A 85 12.49 -13.23 -12.79
N ILE A 86 11.33 -12.60 -12.93
CA ILE A 86 11.23 -11.16 -13.24
C ILE A 86 11.84 -10.34 -12.10
N LEU A 87 11.47 -10.66 -10.86
CA LEU A 87 11.96 -9.97 -9.67
C LEU A 87 13.49 -10.10 -9.50
N ALA A 88 14.05 -11.27 -9.78
CA ALA A 88 15.50 -11.50 -9.68
C ALA A 88 16.33 -10.65 -10.66
N GLY A 89 15.74 -10.24 -11.80
CA GLY A 89 16.40 -9.36 -12.77
C GLY A 89 16.17 -7.86 -12.52
N ALA A 90 15.35 -7.50 -11.55
CA ALA A 90 14.98 -6.10 -11.31
C ALA A 90 15.93 -5.42 -10.33
N ARG A 91 16.46 -4.25 -10.70
CA ARG A 91 17.24 -3.39 -9.78
C ARG A 91 16.35 -2.71 -8.74
N TYR A 92 15.14 -2.32 -9.14
CA TYR A 92 14.15 -1.67 -8.30
C TYR A 92 12.79 -2.34 -8.49
N VAL A 93 12.11 -2.62 -7.40
CA VAL A 93 10.74 -3.16 -7.39
C VAL A 93 9.89 -2.19 -6.56
N MET A 94 8.91 -1.56 -7.20
CA MET A 94 7.97 -0.66 -6.53
C MET A 94 6.70 -1.42 -6.23
N LEU A 95 6.26 -1.37 -4.98
CA LEU A 95 5.03 -2.01 -4.52
C LEU A 95 4.06 -0.92 -4.07
N GLY A 96 2.94 -0.80 -4.79
CA GLY A 96 1.83 0.03 -4.31
C GLY A 96 1.18 -0.61 -3.10
N ASP A 97 0.84 0.20 -2.11
CA ASP A 97 0.20 -0.27 -0.88
C ASP A 97 -1.22 0.28 -0.73
N GLU A 98 -2.21 -0.61 -0.67
CA GLU A 98 -3.55 -0.26 -0.21
C GLU A 98 -3.63 -0.47 1.30
N HIS A 99 -3.53 0.63 2.06
CA HIS A 99 -3.34 0.59 3.50
C HIS A 99 -4.48 -0.06 4.30
N THR A 100 -5.68 -0.10 3.72
CA THR A 100 -6.88 -0.69 4.33
C THR A 100 -7.02 -2.17 4.05
N THR A 101 -6.21 -2.73 3.14
CA THR A 101 -6.36 -4.11 2.67
C THR A 101 -5.17 -4.95 3.10
N ASN A 102 -5.41 -5.85 4.06
CA ASN A 102 -4.39 -6.76 4.60
C ASN A 102 -3.64 -7.56 3.51
N GLN A 103 -4.30 -7.85 2.38
CA GLN A 103 -3.69 -8.55 1.26
C GLN A 103 -2.53 -7.77 0.65
N SER A 104 -2.59 -6.44 0.64
CA SER A 104 -1.51 -5.57 0.14
C SER A 104 -0.22 -5.78 0.94
N GLN A 105 -0.30 -5.76 2.27
CA GLN A 105 0.87 -5.98 3.12
C GLN A 105 1.38 -7.44 3.08
N ILE A 106 0.47 -8.41 2.89
CA ILE A 106 0.84 -9.81 2.63
C ILE A 106 1.63 -9.93 1.31
N ASN A 107 1.18 -9.26 0.25
CA ASN A 107 1.86 -9.26 -1.04
C ASN A 107 3.27 -8.70 -0.92
N THR A 108 3.47 -7.61 -0.16
CA THR A 108 4.82 -7.08 0.13
C THR A 108 5.72 -8.10 0.81
N ALA A 109 5.21 -8.84 1.80
CA ALA A 109 5.99 -9.90 2.45
C ALA A 109 6.32 -11.06 1.48
N ASN A 110 5.41 -11.42 0.57
CA ASN A 110 5.63 -12.47 -0.41
C ASN A 110 6.68 -12.08 -1.46
N VAL A 111 6.57 -10.86 -2.01
CA VAL A 111 7.56 -10.32 -2.96
C VAL A 111 8.94 -10.25 -2.32
N LEU A 112 9.03 -9.78 -1.07
CA LEU A 112 10.31 -9.75 -0.35
C LEU A 112 10.93 -11.15 -0.20
N ARG A 113 10.12 -12.17 0.13
CA ARG A 113 10.59 -13.57 0.18
C ARG A 113 11.09 -14.06 -1.18
N MET A 114 10.38 -13.77 -2.27
CA MET A 114 10.78 -14.13 -3.63
C MET A 114 12.11 -13.47 -4.01
N MET A 115 12.29 -12.17 -3.70
CA MET A 115 13.53 -11.45 -3.99
C MET A 115 14.70 -12.00 -3.17
N CYS A 116 14.53 -12.22 -1.87
CA CYS A 116 15.61 -12.78 -1.03
C CYS A 116 15.97 -14.23 -1.42
N ALA A 117 15.05 -14.99 -2.01
CA ALA A 117 15.33 -16.35 -2.49
C ALA A 117 16.33 -16.37 -3.68
N ALA A 118 16.43 -15.28 -4.44
CA ALA A 118 17.43 -15.12 -5.50
C ALA A 118 18.87 -14.97 -4.96
N LYS A 119 19.05 -14.83 -3.63
CA LYS A 119 20.33 -14.67 -2.92
C LYS A 119 21.12 -13.40 -3.26
N GLU A 120 20.50 -12.45 -3.95
CA GLU A 120 21.03 -11.10 -4.10
C GLU A 120 20.72 -10.27 -2.83
N PRO A 121 21.58 -9.31 -2.45
CA PRO A 121 21.28 -8.38 -1.38
C PRO A 121 20.03 -7.55 -1.71
N VAL A 122 19.08 -7.51 -0.78
CA VAL A 122 17.84 -6.73 -0.91
C VAL A 122 17.74 -5.77 0.26
N THR A 123 17.43 -4.50 -0.02
CA THR A 123 17.01 -3.52 0.99
C THR A 123 15.52 -3.26 0.83
N LEU A 124 14.76 -3.42 1.91
CA LEU A 124 13.34 -3.05 1.92
C LEU A 124 13.20 -1.56 2.23
N VAL A 125 12.66 -0.79 1.30
CA VAL A 125 12.37 0.64 1.51
C VAL A 125 10.91 0.79 1.92
N ILE A 126 10.63 1.53 3.01
CA ILE A 126 9.26 1.74 3.50
C ILE A 126 8.93 3.22 3.73
N GLU A 127 7.68 3.59 3.44
CA GLU A 127 7.16 4.96 3.57
C GLU A 127 6.49 5.23 4.93
N TRP A 128 6.01 4.19 5.60
CA TRP A 128 5.04 4.32 6.69
C TRP A 128 5.67 4.39 8.09
N VAL A 129 6.99 4.52 8.15
CA VAL A 129 7.75 4.82 9.37
C VAL A 129 8.61 6.04 9.09
N ASP A 130 8.48 7.04 9.95
CA ASP A 130 9.26 8.28 9.84
C ASP A 130 10.76 7.98 9.95
N MET A 131 11.55 8.57 9.05
CA MET A 131 12.99 8.33 8.92
C MET A 131 13.78 8.55 10.22
N SER A 132 13.28 9.39 11.13
CA SER A 132 13.94 9.62 12.41
C SER A 132 14.00 8.38 13.32
N PHE A 133 13.23 7.32 13.01
CA PHE A 133 13.18 6.08 13.77
C PHE A 133 14.05 4.94 13.20
N GLN A 134 15.01 5.25 12.33
CA GLN A 134 15.89 4.23 11.73
C GLN A 134 16.61 3.40 12.81
N LYS A 135 17.06 4.03 13.90
CA LYS A 135 17.76 3.34 15.00
C LYS A 135 16.89 2.31 15.70
N GLU A 136 15.61 2.60 15.91
CA GLU A 136 14.63 1.72 16.53
C GLU A 136 14.33 0.52 15.62
N VAL A 137 14.16 0.77 14.31
CA VAL A 137 13.95 -0.29 13.32
C VAL A 137 15.19 -1.20 13.25
N ASP A 138 16.38 -0.64 13.19
CA ASP A 138 17.64 -1.41 13.19
C ASP A 138 17.82 -2.22 14.47
N ALA A 139 17.48 -1.65 15.63
CA ALA A 139 17.50 -2.37 16.90
C ALA A 139 16.50 -3.54 16.90
N PHE A 140 15.31 -3.36 16.33
CA PHE A 140 14.33 -4.44 16.18
C PHE A 140 14.85 -5.56 15.26
N LEU A 141 15.40 -5.20 14.10
CA LEU A 141 15.98 -6.16 13.15
C LEU A 141 17.13 -6.95 13.79
N ALA A 142 17.96 -6.28 14.59
CA ALA A 142 19.06 -6.89 15.34
C ALA A 142 18.62 -7.72 16.57
N GLY A 143 17.32 -7.78 16.89
CA GLY A 143 16.82 -8.51 18.06
C GLY A 143 16.99 -7.80 19.40
N ARG A 144 17.42 -6.53 19.39
CA ARG A 144 17.63 -5.69 20.58
C ARG A 144 16.38 -4.94 21.03
N LEU A 145 15.31 -4.98 20.23
CA LEU A 145 14.01 -4.38 20.54
C LEU A 145 12.88 -5.35 20.17
N ALA A 146 11.90 -5.52 21.04
CA ALA A 146 10.76 -6.39 20.75
C ALA A 146 9.73 -5.69 19.83
N LEU A 147 8.99 -6.46 19.04
CA LEU A 147 8.00 -5.93 18.10
C LEU A 147 6.93 -5.06 18.78
N LYS A 148 6.45 -5.49 19.95
CA LYS A 148 5.44 -4.76 20.73
C LYS A 148 5.96 -3.40 21.21
N GLU A 149 7.24 -3.32 21.55
CA GLU A 149 7.89 -2.06 21.97
C GLU A 149 8.18 -1.15 20.78
N LEU A 150 8.44 -1.72 19.61
CA LEU A 150 8.68 -0.95 18.39
C LEU A 150 7.45 -0.12 18.00
N GLN A 151 6.25 -0.69 18.06
CA GLN A 151 5.00 0.01 17.69
C GLN A 151 4.88 1.38 18.37
N SER A 152 5.09 1.40 19.69
CA SER A 152 4.97 2.63 20.48
C SER A 152 6.14 3.57 20.24
N LYS A 153 7.38 3.04 20.13
CA LYS A 153 8.58 3.86 19.89
C LYS A 153 8.54 4.63 18.58
N ILE A 154 8.06 4.00 17.51
CA ILE A 154 7.94 4.66 16.19
C ILE A 154 6.67 5.50 16.07
N SER A 155 5.87 5.61 17.14
CA SER A 155 4.61 6.35 17.14
C SER A 155 3.66 5.90 16.02
N PHE A 156 3.61 4.59 15.72
CA PHE A 156 2.93 4.05 14.54
C PHE A 156 1.46 4.48 14.46
N ASP A 157 0.73 4.34 15.58
CA ASP A 157 -0.70 4.65 15.64
C ASP A 157 -0.99 6.14 15.42
N LYS A 158 -0.03 7.02 15.74
CA LYS A 158 -0.16 8.47 15.59
C LYS A 158 0.26 8.96 14.20
N LEU A 159 1.34 8.41 13.65
CA LEU A 159 1.92 8.90 12.39
C LEU A 159 1.36 8.19 11.16
N TRP A 160 0.91 6.95 11.31
CA TRP A 160 0.36 6.16 10.22
C TRP A 160 -1.09 5.75 10.46
N GLY A 161 -1.40 5.15 11.61
CA GLY A 161 -2.78 4.93 12.06
C GLY A 161 -3.54 3.78 11.41
N PHE A 162 -2.86 2.92 10.63
CA PHE A 162 -3.46 1.72 10.03
C PHE A 162 -3.31 0.47 10.91
N SER A 163 -3.70 -0.71 10.41
CA SER A 163 -3.64 -1.97 11.16
C SER A 163 -2.18 -2.37 11.48
N TRP A 164 -1.75 -2.22 12.73
CA TRP A 164 -0.44 -2.70 13.17
C TRP A 164 -0.25 -4.21 12.91
N ALA A 165 -1.31 -5.00 13.06
CA ALA A 165 -1.27 -6.44 12.79
C ALA A 165 -0.92 -6.77 11.33
N SER A 166 -1.21 -5.86 10.39
CA SER A 166 -0.92 -6.03 8.96
C SER A 166 0.52 -5.59 8.65
N TYR A 167 0.91 -4.40 9.11
CA TYR A 167 2.23 -3.83 8.84
C TYR A 167 3.37 -4.52 9.60
N SER A 168 3.11 -4.98 10.81
CA SER A 168 4.10 -5.71 11.61
C SER A 168 4.55 -7.03 10.97
N LYS A 169 3.74 -7.61 10.06
CA LYS A 169 4.13 -8.78 9.27
C LYS A 169 5.26 -8.47 8.29
N ILE A 170 5.29 -7.26 7.73
CA ILE A 170 6.37 -6.80 6.85
C ILE A 170 7.68 -6.72 7.64
N LEU A 171 7.67 -6.05 8.80
CA LEU A 171 8.84 -5.93 9.68
C LEU A 171 9.35 -7.30 10.14
N SER A 172 8.43 -8.16 10.56
CA SER A 172 8.76 -9.51 11.01
C SER A 172 9.35 -10.35 9.88
N THR A 173 8.84 -10.20 8.66
CA THR A 173 9.38 -10.89 7.46
C THR A 173 10.79 -10.39 7.14
N ALA A 174 11.02 -9.07 7.12
CA ALA A 174 12.35 -8.51 6.91
C ALA A 174 13.35 -9.01 7.97
N LYS A 175 12.95 -9.04 9.24
CA LYS A 175 13.77 -9.59 10.32
C LYS A 175 14.11 -11.08 10.12
N GLN A 176 13.12 -11.90 9.77
CA GLN A 176 13.32 -13.33 9.48
C GLN A 176 14.29 -13.55 8.33
N LEU A 177 14.20 -12.73 7.28
CA LEU A 177 15.04 -12.80 6.09
C LEU A 177 16.39 -12.08 6.26
N LYS A 178 16.62 -11.44 7.41
CA LYS A 178 17.80 -10.59 7.67
C LYS A 178 17.96 -9.46 6.64
N THR A 179 16.85 -8.96 6.13
CA THR A 179 16.79 -7.87 5.16
C THR A 179 16.89 -6.53 5.90
N PRO A 180 17.84 -5.64 5.55
CA PRO A 180 17.85 -4.27 6.06
C PRO A 180 16.60 -3.51 5.59
N ILE A 181 16.16 -2.58 6.43
CA ILE A 181 15.06 -1.66 6.09
C ILE A 181 15.63 -0.26 5.99
N LEU A 182 15.31 0.46 4.91
CA LEU A 182 15.60 1.88 4.75
C LEU A 182 14.32 2.70 4.93
N LEU A 183 14.34 3.65 5.86
CA LEU A 183 13.26 4.60 6.06
C LEU A 183 13.51 5.85 5.20
N VAL A 184 12.51 6.26 4.43
CA VAL A 184 12.67 7.33 3.43
C VAL A 184 11.69 8.49 3.58
N GLU A 185 10.72 8.40 4.48
CA GLU A 185 9.65 9.36 4.60
C GLU A 185 9.80 10.29 5.81
N ARG A 186 9.37 11.54 5.65
CA ARG A 186 9.25 12.57 6.69
C ARG A 186 7.78 12.76 7.04
N LEU A 187 7.24 11.84 7.83
CA LEU A 187 5.83 11.86 8.27
C LEU A 187 5.53 13.01 9.23
N LYS A 188 6.56 13.62 9.82
CA LYS A 188 6.45 14.78 10.69
C LYS A 188 6.50 16.08 9.88
N GLY A 189 5.60 17.01 10.19
CA GLY A 189 5.56 18.32 9.55
C GLY A 189 4.73 18.33 8.26
N ASN A 190 4.76 19.46 7.56
CA ASN A 190 3.99 19.66 6.33
C ASN A 190 4.94 19.74 5.13
N HIS A 191 4.89 18.71 4.29
CA HIS A 191 5.68 18.61 3.07
C HIS A 191 4.75 18.49 1.86
N SER A 192 5.08 19.18 0.77
CA SER A 192 4.38 18.97 -0.49
C SER A 192 4.70 17.57 -1.06
N LEU A 193 3.82 17.01 -1.88
CA LEU A 193 4.08 15.71 -2.53
C LEU A 193 5.39 15.73 -3.34
N ALA A 194 5.65 16.81 -4.08
CA ALA A 194 6.88 16.94 -4.88
C ALA A 194 8.15 16.99 -4.01
N ASP A 195 8.08 17.63 -2.83
CA ASP A 195 9.19 17.66 -1.86
C ASP A 195 9.40 16.27 -1.24
N ARG A 196 8.33 15.53 -0.92
CA ARG A 196 8.41 14.15 -0.44
C ARG A 196 9.04 13.23 -1.48
N ASP A 197 8.55 13.25 -2.72
CA ASP A 197 9.07 12.42 -3.81
C ASP A 197 10.56 12.68 -4.08
N SER A 198 10.95 13.96 -4.11
CA SER A 198 12.35 14.37 -4.30
C SER A 198 13.24 13.89 -3.16
N PHE A 199 12.75 14.00 -1.92
CA PHE A 199 13.47 13.55 -0.72
C PHE A 199 13.64 12.03 -0.68
N ILE A 200 12.56 11.27 -0.92
CA ILE A 200 12.59 9.81 -0.99
C ILE A 200 13.57 9.36 -2.06
N THR A 201 13.47 9.91 -3.26
CA THR A 201 14.34 9.57 -4.39
C THR A 201 15.80 9.84 -4.06
N SER A 202 16.11 11.02 -3.51
CA SER A 202 17.47 11.39 -3.12
C SER A 202 18.03 10.46 -2.04
N THR A 203 17.22 10.06 -1.08
CA THR A 203 17.60 9.14 0.00
C THR A 203 17.90 7.74 -0.55
N ILE A 204 17.08 7.24 -1.47
CA ILE A 204 17.32 5.94 -2.14
C ILE A 204 18.60 6.00 -2.97
N VAL A 205 18.81 7.06 -3.75
CA VAL A 205 20.01 7.24 -4.58
C VAL A 205 21.28 7.31 -3.73
N ALA A 206 21.24 8.00 -2.59
CA ALA A 206 22.39 8.07 -1.68
C ALA A 206 22.73 6.73 -0.99
N HIS A 207 21.79 5.77 -0.98
CA HIS A 207 21.97 4.44 -0.41
C HIS A 207 22.42 3.39 -1.44
N ALA A 208 22.04 3.55 -2.71
CA ALA A 208 22.17 2.56 -3.79
C ALA A 208 23.53 2.56 -4.51
#